data_AF-A0A3C1KGR0-F1
#
_entry.id   AF-A0A3C1KGR0-F1
#
_cell.length_a   1.000
_cell.length_b   1.000
_cell.length_c   1.000
_cell.angle_alpha   90.00
_cell.angle_beta   90.00
_cell.angle_gamma   90.00
#
_symmetry.space_group_name_H-M   'P 1'
#
loop_
_entity.id
_entity.type
_entity.pdbx_description
1 polymer ?
#
loop_
_entity_poly.entity_id
_entity_poly.type
_entity_poly.pdbx_seq_one_letter_code
_entity_poly.pdbx_strand_id
1 'polypeptide(L)'
;MRRGIRSLVLVGALTLALVGCAGLPMTGAVHEGLSSTAEPDVPDVQFKPNGPQVGATPEQIVDGFLNAGSGPAGGWATAREFLTGTAVDSWRPDAGATVDVLSARSIAVASSDQSSATVTVSLSPTATVDGEGAYTAVAEAAAPPLTFTLTKLPAGWRITSAPNGIVLDQDLFKSVFRAYSLMYYDPTWTFLVPDVRWFPTLNASTRIAAALINGQPSPWLAKSVVSAFPETVSLGSPSVPVVNGVAQVDLKESALTSDQTTLSRMQAQLADSLASTGQVTSVTLSIAGSALDVTPAPSRDTRVDSRTLALTAKGFGFIAAGQVDELPGVSAAVVALSPRSVELSDDRTTAAVLAGNGAVTRVDAAGPAALDQRAGLIAP
;
A
#
# COMPACT_ATOMS: atom_id res chain seq x y z
N MET A 1 -74.01 1.16 25.67
CA MET A 1 -73.01 0.08 25.54
C MET A 1 -72.14 0.17 24.26
N ARG A 2 -72.65 0.57 23.09
CA ARG A 2 -71.86 0.62 21.83
C ARG A 2 -70.76 1.70 21.72
N ARG A 3 -70.81 2.77 22.53
CA ARG A 3 -69.79 3.84 22.50
C ARG A 3 -68.53 3.50 23.32
N GLY A 4 -68.65 2.73 24.41
CA GLY A 4 -67.51 2.32 25.23
C GLY A 4 -66.59 1.30 24.56
N ILE A 5 -67.14 0.42 23.73
CA ILE A 5 -66.36 -0.59 22.99
C ILE A 5 -65.47 0.08 21.91
N ARG A 6 -65.93 1.16 21.30
CA ARG A 6 -65.15 1.89 20.28
C ARG A 6 -63.95 2.63 20.88
N SER A 7 -64.09 3.20 22.07
CA SER A 7 -62.97 3.86 22.77
C SER A 7 -61.93 2.85 23.24
N LEU A 8 -62.34 1.65 23.66
CA LEU A 8 -61.42 0.60 24.11
C LEU A 8 -60.58 0.04 22.94
N VAL A 9 -61.17 -0.13 21.76
CA VAL A 9 -60.47 -0.60 20.55
C VAL A 9 -59.47 0.45 20.05
N LEU A 10 -59.82 1.74 20.13
CA LEU A 10 -58.92 2.82 19.68
C LEU A 10 -57.70 2.98 20.59
N VAL A 11 -57.86 2.82 21.90
CA VAL A 11 -56.75 2.86 22.87
C VAL A 11 -55.87 1.61 22.77
N GLY A 12 -56.45 0.44 22.50
CA GLY A 12 -55.71 -0.80 22.24
C GLY A 12 -54.86 -0.73 20.96
N ALA A 13 -55.38 -0.15 19.89
CA ALA A 13 -54.65 0.02 18.64
C ALA A 13 -53.48 1.02 18.77
N LEU A 14 -53.64 2.08 19.58
CA LEU A 14 -52.61 3.10 19.78
C LEU A 14 -51.44 2.59 20.64
N THR A 15 -51.68 1.66 21.56
CA THR A 15 -50.63 1.09 22.42
C THR A 15 -49.77 0.05 21.70
N LEU A 16 -50.33 -0.70 20.74
CA LEU A 16 -49.54 -1.62 19.89
C LEU A 16 -48.59 -0.89 18.94
N ALA A 17 -48.90 0.34 18.53
CA ALA A 17 -48.04 1.13 17.65
C ALA A 17 -46.78 1.68 18.35
N LEU A 18 -46.74 1.73 19.68
CA LEU A 18 -45.62 2.31 20.45
C LEU A 18 -44.53 1.30 20.86
N VAL A 19 -44.73 -0.01 20.67
CA VAL A 19 -43.74 -1.04 21.06
C VAL A 19 -42.79 -1.42 19.92
N GLY A 20 -42.91 -0.79 18.75
CA GLY A 20 -42.04 -0.98 17.60
C GLY A 20 -40.70 -0.25 17.69
N CYS A 21 -39.98 -0.31 18.81
CA CYS A 21 -38.58 0.12 18.83
C CYS A 21 -37.71 -1.05 18.33
N ALA A 22 -37.40 -1.05 17.03
CA ALA A 22 -36.34 -1.91 16.50
C ALA A 22 -35.02 -1.51 17.17
N GLY A 23 -34.56 -2.34 18.13
CA GLY A 23 -33.27 -2.16 18.76
C GLY A 23 -32.17 -2.41 17.74
N LEU A 24 -31.33 -1.40 17.51
CA LEU A 24 -30.08 -1.60 16.78
C LEU A 24 -29.23 -2.63 17.56
N PRO A 25 -28.66 -3.64 16.88
CA PRO A 25 -27.78 -4.59 17.55
C PRO A 25 -26.57 -3.85 18.10
N MET A 26 -26.48 -3.77 19.43
CA MET A 26 -25.36 -3.14 20.17
C MET A 26 -24.16 -4.10 20.31
N THR A 27 -24.24 -5.30 19.72
CA THR A 27 -23.19 -6.32 19.79
C THR A 27 -22.79 -6.70 18.37
N GLY A 28 -21.57 -6.32 18.00
CA GLY A 28 -20.85 -6.77 16.81
C GLY A 28 -19.39 -6.98 17.19
N ALA A 29 -18.67 -7.82 16.44
CA ALA A 29 -17.24 -7.99 16.66
C ALA A 29 -16.54 -6.63 16.50
N VAL A 30 -15.68 -6.29 17.47
CA VAL A 30 -14.81 -5.12 17.38
C VAL A 30 -13.82 -5.42 16.26
N HIS A 31 -13.90 -4.66 15.17
CA HIS A 31 -12.90 -4.68 14.12
C HIS A 31 -12.01 -3.46 14.37
N GLU A 32 -10.69 -3.66 14.37
CA GLU A 32 -9.77 -2.53 14.43
C GLU A 32 -10.06 -1.57 13.27
N GLY A 33 -10.27 -0.30 13.59
CA GLY A 33 -10.44 0.73 12.58
C GLY A 33 -9.12 0.93 11.83
N LEU A 34 -9.22 1.20 10.53
CA LEU A 34 -8.07 1.56 9.69
C LEU A 34 -7.25 2.64 10.41
N SER A 35 -5.94 2.40 10.56
CA SER A 35 -5.02 3.34 11.18
C SER A 35 -5.17 4.72 10.55
N SER A 36 -5.21 5.78 11.36
CA SER A 36 -5.46 7.18 10.97
C SER A 36 -4.36 7.82 10.08
N THR A 37 -3.46 6.99 9.51
CA THR A 37 -2.47 7.36 8.48
C THR A 37 -2.86 6.81 7.10
N ALA A 38 -4.01 6.15 6.95
CA ALA A 38 -4.58 5.90 5.64
C ALA A 38 -4.84 7.26 5.00
N GLU A 39 -3.97 7.64 4.06
CA GLU A 39 -4.22 8.75 3.15
C GLU A 39 -5.66 8.61 2.64
N PRO A 40 -6.47 9.68 2.63
CA PRO A 40 -7.87 9.59 2.24
C PRO A 40 -7.98 8.79 0.96
N ASP A 41 -8.97 7.90 0.91
CA ASP A 41 -9.29 7.01 -0.21
C ASP A 41 -9.58 7.89 -1.45
N VAL A 42 -8.52 8.35 -2.12
CA VAL A 42 -8.64 9.10 -3.36
C VAL A 42 -9.11 8.05 -4.35
N PRO A 43 -10.32 8.20 -4.94
CA PRO A 43 -10.84 7.22 -5.87
C PRO A 43 -9.76 6.89 -6.92
N ASP A 44 -9.60 5.61 -7.24
CA ASP A 44 -8.64 5.16 -8.25
C ASP A 44 -9.03 5.76 -9.61
N VAL A 45 -8.46 6.93 -9.92
CA VAL A 45 -8.73 7.66 -11.16
C VAL A 45 -8.01 6.94 -12.27
N GLN A 46 -8.77 6.21 -13.09
CA GLN A 46 -8.23 5.57 -14.28
C GLN A 46 -8.16 6.57 -15.44
N PHE A 47 -6.94 6.95 -15.81
CA PHE A 47 -6.71 7.78 -16.99
C PHE A 47 -6.91 6.95 -18.26
N LYS A 48 -7.72 7.50 -19.18
CA LYS A 48 -7.94 6.96 -20.51
C LYS A 48 -7.38 7.95 -21.53
N PRO A 49 -6.10 7.85 -21.88
CA PRO A 49 -5.50 8.72 -22.88
C PRO A 49 -6.09 8.47 -24.27
N ASN A 50 -5.90 9.43 -25.16
CA ASN A 50 -6.31 9.30 -26.56
C ASN A 50 -5.26 8.53 -27.36
N GLY A 51 -5.73 7.75 -28.34
CA GLY A 51 -4.87 7.12 -29.35
C GLY A 51 -4.36 8.12 -30.40
N PRO A 52 -3.55 7.64 -31.38
CA PRO A 52 -2.97 8.47 -32.42
C PRO A 52 -4.04 9.09 -33.33
N GLN A 53 -3.99 10.41 -33.48
CA GLN A 53 -4.96 11.17 -34.28
C GLN A 53 -4.64 11.13 -35.78
N VAL A 54 -5.68 11.10 -36.60
CA VAL A 54 -5.54 11.14 -38.07
C VAL A 54 -4.97 12.50 -38.48
N GLY A 55 -3.95 12.48 -39.34
CA GLY A 55 -3.29 13.70 -39.82
C GLY A 55 -2.32 14.36 -38.82
N ALA A 56 -2.10 13.76 -37.64
CA ALA A 56 -1.12 14.25 -36.67
C ALA A 56 0.29 14.32 -37.29
N THR A 57 1.02 15.38 -36.97
CA THR A 57 2.43 15.57 -37.29
C THR A 57 3.34 14.61 -36.49
N PRO A 58 4.61 14.39 -36.88
CA PRO A 58 5.54 13.59 -36.11
C PRO A 58 5.65 14.03 -34.64
N GLU A 59 5.71 15.33 -34.38
CA GLU A 59 5.75 15.92 -33.03
C GLU A 59 4.49 15.57 -32.23
N GLN A 60 3.31 15.71 -32.84
CA GLN A 60 2.04 15.39 -32.19
C GLN A 60 1.88 13.89 -31.90
N ILE A 61 2.46 13.02 -32.74
CA ILE A 61 2.51 11.58 -32.47
C ILE A 61 3.39 11.27 -31.27
N VAL A 62 4.57 11.90 -31.16
CA VAL A 62 5.44 11.72 -29.99
C VAL A 62 4.80 12.30 -28.73
N ASP A 63 4.23 13.50 -28.79
CA ASP A 63 3.51 14.09 -27.67
C ASP A 63 2.34 13.21 -27.19
N GLY A 64 1.53 12.72 -28.13
CA GLY A 64 0.44 11.78 -27.84
C GLY A 64 0.93 10.48 -27.20
N PHE A 65 2.06 9.93 -27.65
CA PHE A 65 2.69 8.76 -27.06
C PHE A 65 3.14 9.01 -25.61
N LEU A 66 3.78 10.16 -25.32
CA LEU A 66 4.17 10.53 -23.96
C LEU A 66 2.94 10.68 -23.06
N ASN A 67 1.90 11.37 -23.54
CA ASN A 67 0.64 11.54 -22.82
C ASN A 67 -0.08 10.21 -22.57
N ALA A 68 0.01 9.27 -23.51
CA ALA A 68 -0.51 7.91 -23.34
C ALA A 68 0.20 7.09 -22.25
N GLY A 69 1.39 7.53 -21.80
CA GLY A 69 2.07 6.98 -20.62
C GLY A 69 1.25 7.07 -19.32
N SER A 70 0.26 7.96 -19.25
CA SER A 70 -0.64 8.08 -18.09
C SER A 70 -1.63 6.92 -17.91
N GLY A 71 -1.86 6.12 -18.95
CA GLY A 71 -2.85 5.04 -18.94
C GLY A 71 -2.22 3.64 -18.85
N PRO A 72 -2.01 3.07 -17.65
CA PRO A 72 -1.37 1.75 -17.49
C PRO A 72 -2.23 0.56 -17.93
N ALA A 73 -3.49 0.79 -18.30
CA ALA A 73 -4.44 -0.26 -18.68
C ALA A 73 -3.93 -1.12 -19.85
N GLY A 74 -4.11 -2.44 -19.74
CA GLY A 74 -3.65 -3.40 -20.75
C GLY A 74 -2.13 -3.39 -20.97
N GLY A 75 -1.33 -2.98 -19.99
CA GLY A 75 0.12 -2.86 -20.16
C GLY A 75 0.49 -1.69 -21.08
N TRP A 76 -0.15 -0.54 -20.85
CA TRP A 76 -0.06 0.67 -21.69
C TRP A 76 -0.53 0.44 -23.14
N ALA A 77 -1.67 -0.24 -23.30
CA ALA A 77 -2.22 -0.60 -24.61
C ALA A 77 -2.39 0.62 -25.53
N THR A 78 -2.90 1.75 -25.02
CA THR A 78 -3.08 2.97 -25.82
C THR A 78 -1.75 3.57 -26.29
N ALA A 79 -0.70 3.56 -25.46
CA ALA A 79 0.62 4.03 -25.91
C ALA A 79 1.18 3.14 -27.02
N ARG A 80 0.92 1.83 -26.98
CA ARG A 80 1.33 0.89 -28.03
C ARG A 80 0.65 1.17 -29.38
N GLU A 81 -0.52 1.82 -29.41
CA GLU A 81 -1.18 2.22 -30.67
C GLU A 81 -0.38 3.24 -31.48
N PHE A 82 0.50 4.01 -30.84
CA PHE A 82 1.40 4.96 -31.50
C PHE A 82 2.62 4.27 -32.13
N LEU A 83 2.91 3.02 -31.73
CA LEU A 83 4.05 2.24 -32.19
C LEU A 83 3.71 1.44 -33.46
N THR A 84 4.72 1.01 -34.20
CA THR A 84 4.58 0.08 -35.32
C THR A 84 5.81 -0.82 -35.48
N GLY A 85 5.66 -1.90 -36.25
CA GLY A 85 6.72 -2.88 -36.48
C GLY A 85 7.21 -3.51 -35.18
N THR A 86 8.53 -3.71 -35.06
CA THR A 86 9.15 -4.34 -33.90
C THR A 86 9.04 -3.52 -32.61
N ALA A 87 8.75 -2.22 -32.69
CA ALA A 87 8.61 -1.37 -31.51
C ALA A 87 7.41 -1.78 -30.64
N VAL A 88 6.32 -2.29 -31.25
CA VAL A 88 5.11 -2.70 -30.53
C VAL A 88 5.42 -3.74 -29.47
N ASP A 89 6.28 -4.72 -29.80
CA ASP A 89 6.60 -5.85 -28.92
C ASP A 89 7.88 -5.65 -28.10
N SER A 90 8.80 -4.78 -28.55
CA SER A 90 10.09 -4.55 -27.88
C SER A 90 10.06 -3.41 -26.87
N TRP A 91 9.12 -2.46 -26.99
CA TRP A 91 9.00 -1.38 -26.02
C TRP A 91 8.55 -1.90 -24.65
N ARG A 92 9.30 -1.51 -23.61
CA ARG A 92 9.14 -1.91 -22.20
C ARG A 92 8.70 -0.70 -21.37
N PRO A 93 7.39 -0.46 -21.19
CA PRO A 93 6.90 0.64 -20.34
C PRO A 93 7.21 0.45 -18.86
N ASP A 94 7.44 -0.80 -18.45
CA ASP A 94 7.79 -1.25 -17.10
C ASP A 94 9.27 -1.08 -16.77
N ALA A 95 10.10 -0.64 -17.72
CA ALA A 95 11.52 -0.37 -17.46
C ALA A 95 11.76 0.82 -16.50
N GLY A 96 10.73 1.62 -16.22
CA GLY A 96 10.77 2.74 -15.28
C GLY A 96 9.87 3.90 -15.70
N ALA A 97 9.84 4.93 -14.88
CA ALA A 97 9.15 6.19 -15.15
C ALA A 97 10.08 7.38 -14.91
N THR A 98 10.05 8.36 -15.82
CA THR A 98 10.65 9.67 -15.59
C THR A 98 9.55 10.65 -15.22
N VAL A 99 9.71 11.34 -14.10
CA VAL A 99 8.80 12.40 -13.65
C VAL A 99 9.40 13.73 -14.08
N ASP A 100 8.71 14.50 -14.91
CA ASP A 100 9.21 15.76 -15.44
C ASP A 100 8.27 16.95 -15.19
N VAL A 101 8.82 18.15 -15.35
CA VAL A 101 8.03 19.39 -15.37
C VAL A 101 7.51 19.63 -16.79
N LEU A 102 6.21 19.41 -17.02
CA LEU A 102 5.61 19.51 -18.35
C LEU A 102 5.84 20.87 -19.03
N SER A 103 5.80 21.98 -18.28
CA SER A 103 6.00 23.32 -18.83
C SER A 103 7.42 23.60 -19.34
N ALA A 104 8.40 22.79 -18.91
CA ALA A 104 9.78 22.87 -19.36
C ALA A 104 10.13 21.78 -20.40
N ARG A 105 9.17 20.90 -20.74
CA ARG A 105 9.33 19.90 -21.79
C ARG A 105 9.35 20.59 -23.16
N SER A 106 10.27 20.18 -24.01
CA SER A 106 10.31 20.61 -25.42
C SER A 106 10.40 19.43 -26.36
N ILE A 107 9.67 19.51 -27.48
CA ILE A 107 9.64 18.51 -28.55
C ILE A 107 10.08 19.21 -29.83
N ALA A 108 11.07 18.65 -30.52
CA ALA A 108 11.61 19.21 -31.74
C ALA A 108 11.81 18.12 -32.81
N VAL A 109 11.47 18.42 -34.06
CA VAL A 109 11.86 17.58 -35.21
C VAL A 109 13.33 17.83 -35.52
N ALA A 110 14.14 16.80 -35.33
CA ALA A 110 15.55 16.80 -35.73
C ALA A 110 15.68 16.63 -37.24
N SER A 111 14.84 15.80 -37.86
CA SER A 111 14.77 15.61 -39.31
C SER A 111 13.40 15.08 -39.73
N SER A 112 12.91 15.47 -40.91
CA SER A 112 11.69 14.90 -41.47
C SER A 112 11.68 14.98 -42.99
N ASP A 113 11.26 13.88 -43.63
CA ASP A 113 10.95 13.79 -45.05
C ASP A 113 9.51 13.28 -45.27
N GLN A 114 9.16 12.89 -46.50
CA GLN A 114 7.80 12.43 -46.85
C GLN A 114 7.38 11.11 -46.17
N SER A 115 8.33 10.31 -45.72
CA SER A 115 8.13 8.95 -45.20
C SER A 115 8.78 8.67 -43.85
N SER A 116 9.75 9.48 -43.42
CA SER A 116 10.51 9.28 -42.19
C SER A 116 10.64 10.57 -41.38
N ALA A 117 10.75 10.45 -40.06
CA ALA A 117 11.04 11.57 -39.18
C ALA A 117 11.83 11.10 -37.95
N THR A 118 12.68 11.99 -37.44
CA THR A 118 13.35 11.87 -36.14
C THR A 118 12.90 13.03 -35.27
N VAL A 119 12.39 12.70 -34.09
CA VAL A 119 11.90 13.68 -33.10
C VAL A 119 12.72 13.53 -31.82
N THR A 120 13.11 14.65 -31.24
CA THR A 120 13.88 14.72 -30.01
C THR A 120 13.06 15.42 -28.94
N VAL A 121 13.05 14.87 -27.73
CA VAL A 121 12.33 15.41 -26.58
C VAL A 121 13.31 15.73 -25.46
N SER A 122 13.35 16.99 -25.04
CA SER A 122 14.13 17.41 -23.87
C SER A 122 13.21 17.47 -22.66
N LEU A 123 13.62 16.80 -21.59
CA LEU A 123 12.90 16.73 -20.32
C LEU A 123 13.59 17.59 -19.27
N SER A 124 12.81 18.02 -18.28
CA SER A 124 13.33 18.56 -17.01
C SER A 124 12.88 17.64 -15.87
N PRO A 125 13.60 16.53 -15.63
CA PRO A 125 13.21 15.55 -14.62
C PRO A 125 13.30 16.12 -13.20
N THR A 126 12.30 15.81 -12.38
CA THR A 126 12.31 16.04 -10.93
C THR A 126 12.51 14.74 -10.15
N ALA A 127 12.19 13.59 -10.76
CA ALA A 127 12.44 12.28 -10.21
C ALA A 127 12.46 11.17 -11.27
N THR A 128 12.97 10.02 -10.88
CA THR A 128 12.90 8.78 -11.66
C THR A 128 12.42 7.63 -10.78
N VAL A 129 11.69 6.70 -11.39
CA VAL A 129 11.35 5.39 -10.83
C VAL A 129 12.02 4.35 -11.72
N ASP A 130 12.82 3.45 -11.15
CA ASP A 130 13.43 2.35 -11.92
C ASP A 130 12.45 1.19 -12.16
N GLY A 131 12.91 0.15 -12.88
CA GLY A 131 12.09 -1.02 -13.20
C GLY A 131 11.66 -1.83 -11.97
N GLU A 132 12.39 -1.71 -10.87
CA GLU A 132 12.08 -2.30 -9.58
C GLU A 132 11.21 -1.39 -8.70
N GLY A 133 10.82 -0.21 -9.20
CA GLY A 133 9.96 0.74 -8.49
C GLY A 133 10.69 1.63 -7.49
N ALA A 134 12.03 1.65 -7.44
CA ALA A 134 12.75 2.55 -6.54
C ALA A 134 12.67 3.99 -7.05
N TYR A 135 12.20 4.89 -6.19
CA TYR A 135 12.09 6.32 -6.50
C TYR A 135 13.35 7.07 -6.10
N THR A 136 13.89 7.86 -7.01
CA THR A 136 15.02 8.75 -6.77
C THR A 136 14.65 10.17 -7.16
N ALA A 137 14.73 11.10 -6.22
CA ALA A 137 14.60 12.53 -6.51
C ALA A 137 15.84 13.02 -7.27
N VAL A 138 15.63 13.80 -8.32
CA VAL A 138 16.70 14.38 -9.14
C VAL A 138 16.77 15.87 -8.83
N ALA A 139 17.88 16.31 -8.24
CA ALA A 139 18.13 17.74 -8.05
C ALA A 139 18.62 18.34 -9.36
N GLU A 140 17.73 19.04 -10.09
CA GLU A 140 17.99 19.81 -11.32
C GLU A 140 19.11 19.26 -12.20
N ALA A 141 18.83 18.17 -12.92
CA ALA A 141 19.73 17.66 -13.95
C ALA A 141 19.01 17.67 -15.29
N ALA A 142 19.63 18.28 -16.31
CA ALA A 142 19.22 18.06 -17.68
C ALA A 142 19.46 16.59 -18.02
N ALA A 143 18.39 15.83 -18.27
CA ALA A 143 18.52 14.48 -18.80
C ALA A 143 18.97 14.55 -20.27
N PRO A 144 19.72 13.55 -20.76
CA PRO A 144 19.92 13.38 -22.19
C PRO A 144 18.57 13.38 -22.91
N PRO A 145 18.45 14.06 -24.04
CA PRO A 145 17.18 14.14 -24.73
C PRO A 145 16.78 12.76 -25.28
N LEU A 146 15.49 12.46 -25.19
CA LEU A 146 14.90 11.24 -25.72
C LEU A 146 14.79 11.35 -27.24
N THR A 147 15.18 10.30 -27.96
CA THR A 147 15.10 10.27 -29.43
C THR A 147 14.09 9.23 -29.91
N PHE A 148 13.23 9.65 -30.82
CA PHE A 148 12.18 8.84 -31.42
C PHE A 148 12.36 8.81 -32.94
N THR A 149 12.19 7.64 -33.55
CA THR A 149 12.13 7.51 -35.01
C THR A 149 10.73 7.13 -35.44
N LEU A 150 10.27 7.69 -36.54
CA LEU A 150 8.91 7.51 -37.06
C LEU A 150 8.93 7.15 -38.55
N THR A 151 7.89 6.45 -38.97
CA THR A 151 7.57 6.18 -40.37
C THR A 151 6.15 6.61 -40.69
N LYS A 152 5.92 7.04 -41.93
CA LYS A 152 4.59 7.41 -42.43
C LYS A 152 3.91 6.21 -43.07
N LEU A 153 2.83 5.74 -42.44
CA LEU A 153 1.96 4.69 -42.97
C LEU A 153 0.74 5.32 -43.68
N PRO A 154 -0.04 4.54 -44.45
CA PRO A 154 -1.31 5.03 -45.02
C PRO A 154 -2.28 5.60 -43.97
N ALA A 155 -2.25 5.04 -42.76
CA ALA A 155 -3.06 5.50 -41.62
C ALA A 155 -2.46 6.69 -40.85
N GLY A 156 -1.34 7.25 -41.31
CA GLY A 156 -0.61 8.35 -40.67
C GLY A 156 0.74 7.92 -40.08
N TRP A 157 1.37 8.85 -39.36
CA TRP A 157 2.67 8.63 -38.72
C TRP A 157 2.58 7.62 -37.57
N ARG A 158 3.62 6.78 -37.42
CA ARG A 158 3.80 5.84 -36.30
C ARG A 158 5.27 5.76 -35.90
N ILE A 159 5.51 5.48 -34.62
CA ILE A 159 6.83 5.39 -34.01
C ILE A 159 7.42 3.99 -34.27
N THR A 160 8.62 3.96 -34.86
CA THR A 160 9.39 2.74 -35.13
C THR A 160 10.48 2.47 -34.09
N SER A 161 10.84 3.46 -33.28
CA SER A 161 11.74 3.32 -32.14
C SER A 161 11.42 4.37 -31.08
N ALA A 162 11.35 3.94 -29.83
CA ALA A 162 11.13 4.78 -28.65
C ALA A 162 12.04 4.31 -27.52
N PRO A 163 12.52 5.21 -26.64
CA PRO A 163 13.15 4.81 -25.39
C PRO A 163 12.18 4.01 -24.51
N ASN A 164 12.72 3.06 -23.75
CA ASN A 164 11.93 2.30 -22.77
C ASN A 164 11.54 3.17 -21.56
N GLY A 165 10.50 2.72 -20.88
CA GLY A 165 9.87 3.44 -19.78
C GLY A 165 8.80 4.43 -20.26
N ILE A 166 8.24 5.13 -19.29
CA ILE A 166 7.23 6.17 -19.50
C ILE A 166 7.73 7.52 -18.99
N VAL A 167 7.15 8.60 -19.50
CA VAL A 167 7.36 9.95 -18.98
C VAL A 167 6.02 10.46 -18.46
N LEU A 168 6.02 10.95 -17.23
CA LEU A 168 4.83 11.50 -16.59
C LEU A 168 5.13 12.90 -16.09
N ASP A 169 4.17 13.79 -16.32
CA ASP A 169 4.16 15.08 -15.63
C ASP A 169 4.08 14.86 -14.10
N GLN A 170 4.79 15.71 -13.35
CA GLN A 170 4.86 15.61 -11.89
C GLN A 170 3.50 15.73 -11.18
N ASP A 171 2.55 16.49 -11.72
CA ASP A 171 1.23 16.66 -11.10
C ASP A 171 0.38 15.41 -11.35
N LEU A 172 0.57 14.78 -12.51
CA LEU A 172 -0.09 13.53 -12.88
C LEU A 172 0.50 12.30 -12.19
N PHE A 173 1.81 12.29 -11.92
CA PHE A 173 2.53 11.13 -11.39
C PHE A 173 1.87 10.54 -10.15
N LYS A 174 1.46 11.38 -9.18
CA LYS A 174 0.83 10.94 -7.92
C LYS A 174 -0.58 10.36 -8.09
N SER A 175 -1.21 10.58 -9.24
CA SER A 175 -2.52 10.01 -9.56
C SER A 175 -2.39 8.67 -10.29
N VAL A 176 -1.27 8.44 -10.98
CA VAL A 176 -1.01 7.19 -11.71
C VAL A 176 -0.22 6.20 -10.86
N PHE A 177 0.72 6.68 -10.04
CA PHE A 177 1.60 5.90 -9.17
C PHE A 177 1.38 6.23 -7.71
N ARG A 178 1.57 5.22 -6.85
CA ARG A 178 1.62 5.37 -5.41
C ARG A 178 2.83 4.64 -4.83
N ALA A 179 3.26 5.10 -3.66
CA ALA A 179 4.23 4.40 -2.84
C ALA A 179 3.55 3.23 -2.11
N TYR A 180 4.18 2.07 -2.18
CA TYR A 180 3.79 0.83 -1.51
C TYR A 180 4.98 0.27 -0.75
N SER A 181 4.75 -0.35 0.39
CA SER A 181 5.81 -0.96 1.20
C SER A 181 5.90 -2.44 0.88
N LEU A 182 7.01 -2.87 0.29
CA LEU A 182 7.38 -4.28 0.23
C LEU A 182 8.06 -4.64 1.54
N MET A 183 7.45 -5.55 2.28
CA MET A 183 7.92 -5.91 3.61
C MET A 183 8.94 -7.04 3.48
N TYR A 184 10.10 -6.90 4.11
CA TYR A 184 11.14 -7.95 4.18
C TYR A 184 11.46 -8.24 5.63
N TYR A 185 11.90 -9.45 5.95
CA TYR A 185 12.30 -9.77 7.31
C TYR A 185 13.67 -9.18 7.64
N ASP A 186 13.88 -8.81 8.89
CA ASP A 186 15.24 -8.72 9.42
C ASP A 186 15.88 -10.13 9.52
N PRO A 187 17.21 -10.26 9.61
CA PRO A 187 17.87 -11.57 9.66
C PRO A 187 17.47 -12.46 10.85
N THR A 188 16.89 -11.90 11.93
CA THR A 188 16.37 -12.67 13.07
C THR A 188 14.92 -13.11 12.89
N TRP A 189 14.29 -12.83 11.75
CA TRP A 189 12.89 -13.19 11.43
C TRP A 189 11.87 -12.65 12.45
N THR A 190 12.19 -11.51 13.08
CA THR A 190 11.39 -10.94 14.18
C THR A 190 10.60 -9.72 13.73
N PHE A 191 11.19 -8.92 12.86
CA PHE A 191 10.62 -7.66 12.38
C PHE A 191 10.43 -7.72 10.87
N LEU A 192 9.38 -7.05 10.39
CA LEU A 192 9.20 -6.74 8.99
C LEU A 192 9.62 -5.29 8.72
N VAL A 193 10.56 -5.12 7.81
CA VAL A 193 11.20 -3.86 7.44
C VAL A 193 10.66 -3.43 6.07
N PRO A 194 10.12 -2.20 5.94
CA PRO A 194 9.56 -1.72 4.69
C PRO A 194 10.65 -1.31 3.69
N ASP A 195 10.51 -1.78 2.45
CA ASP A 195 11.17 -1.29 1.24
C ASP A 195 10.15 -0.52 0.40
N VAL A 196 10.23 0.81 0.38
CA VAL A 196 9.22 1.65 -0.28
C VAL A 196 9.44 1.67 -1.80
N ARG A 197 8.45 1.18 -2.55
CA ARG A 197 8.44 1.10 -4.01
C ARG A 197 7.27 1.87 -4.62
N TRP A 198 7.47 2.47 -5.77
CA TRP A 198 6.45 3.19 -6.52
C TRP A 198 5.94 2.34 -7.67
N PHE A 199 4.65 2.01 -7.64
CA PHE A 199 3.99 1.26 -8.70
C PHE A 199 2.74 1.99 -9.19
N PRO A 200 2.31 1.73 -10.44
CA PRO A 200 0.98 2.13 -10.88
C PRO A 200 -0.09 1.61 -9.92
N THR A 201 -1.10 2.43 -9.63
CA THR A 201 -2.24 2.03 -8.77
C THR A 201 -3.01 0.85 -9.37
N LEU A 202 -3.15 0.86 -10.70
CA LEU A 202 -3.77 -0.23 -11.43
C LEU A 202 -2.97 -1.53 -11.28
N ASN A 203 -3.66 -2.57 -10.79
CA ASN A 203 -3.11 -3.89 -10.50
C ASN A 203 -1.96 -3.87 -9.47
N ALA A 204 -1.96 -2.93 -8.52
CA ALA A 204 -0.93 -2.80 -7.48
C ALA A 204 -0.65 -4.13 -6.76
N SER A 205 -1.69 -4.90 -6.38
CA SER A 205 -1.52 -6.20 -5.70
C SER A 205 -0.69 -7.19 -6.50
N THR A 206 -0.93 -7.29 -7.82
CA THR A 206 -0.13 -8.12 -8.72
C THR A 206 1.32 -7.66 -8.78
N ARG A 207 1.56 -6.35 -8.86
CA ARG A 207 2.91 -5.78 -8.95
C ARG A 207 3.70 -5.98 -7.65
N ILE A 208 3.06 -5.74 -6.51
CA ILE A 208 3.64 -5.95 -5.18
C ILE A 208 4.03 -7.42 -5.02
N ALA A 209 3.11 -8.34 -5.29
CA ALA A 209 3.39 -9.77 -5.17
C ALA A 209 4.51 -10.22 -6.13
N ALA A 210 4.49 -9.77 -7.39
CA ALA A 210 5.53 -10.11 -8.36
C ALA A 210 6.91 -9.59 -7.93
N ALA A 211 6.98 -8.33 -7.47
CA ALA A 211 8.23 -7.72 -7.00
C ALA A 211 8.74 -8.37 -5.69
N LEU A 212 7.84 -8.81 -4.80
CA LEU A 212 8.22 -9.47 -3.56
C LEU A 212 8.71 -10.91 -3.76
N ILE A 213 8.03 -11.67 -4.64
CA ILE A 213 8.28 -13.09 -4.86
C ILE A 213 9.42 -13.32 -5.86
N ASN A 214 9.41 -12.60 -6.98
CA ASN A 214 10.37 -12.80 -8.07
C ASN A 214 11.48 -11.74 -8.07
N GLY A 215 11.31 -10.64 -7.35
CA GLY A 215 12.26 -9.53 -7.29
C GLY A 215 13.26 -9.65 -6.14
N GLN A 216 13.92 -8.53 -5.84
CA GLN A 216 14.92 -8.42 -4.79
C GLN A 216 14.69 -7.12 -4.00
N PRO A 217 15.10 -7.07 -2.72
CA PRO A 217 15.09 -5.82 -1.97
C PRO A 217 15.93 -4.75 -2.67
N SER A 218 15.67 -3.48 -2.35
CA SER A 218 16.41 -2.37 -2.94
C SER A 218 17.89 -2.48 -2.56
N PRO A 219 18.84 -2.07 -3.43
CA PRO A 219 20.27 -2.29 -3.18
C PRO A 219 20.79 -1.70 -1.86
N TRP A 220 20.17 -0.60 -1.39
CA TRP A 220 20.52 0.03 -0.12
C TRP A 220 20.03 -0.77 1.10
N LEU A 221 18.95 -1.55 0.95
CA LEU A 221 18.35 -2.35 2.02
C LEU A 221 18.81 -3.81 2.00
N ALA A 222 19.18 -4.34 0.84
CA ALA A 222 19.43 -5.77 0.59
C ALA A 222 20.41 -6.46 1.55
N LYS A 223 21.36 -5.72 2.14
CA LYS A 223 22.33 -6.28 3.11
C LYS A 223 21.79 -6.41 4.53
N SER A 224 20.63 -5.83 4.81
CA SER A 224 20.06 -5.70 6.15
C SER A 224 18.78 -6.51 6.32
N VAL A 225 18.28 -7.14 5.25
CA VAL A 225 17.00 -7.86 5.24
C VAL A 225 17.14 -9.21 4.53
N VAL A 226 16.18 -10.08 4.77
CA VAL A 226 16.03 -11.39 4.13
C VAL A 226 14.60 -11.55 3.62
N SER A 227 14.44 -12.30 2.53
CA SER A 227 13.12 -12.66 2.01
C SER A 227 12.73 -14.04 2.51
N ALA A 228 11.45 -14.21 2.88
CA ALA A 228 10.86 -15.51 3.14
C ALA A 228 10.60 -16.33 1.87
N PHE A 229 10.72 -15.72 0.69
CA PHE A 229 10.61 -16.40 -0.61
C PHE A 229 11.98 -16.89 -1.07
N PRO A 230 12.23 -18.22 -1.09
CA PRO A 230 13.42 -18.78 -1.72
C PRO A 230 13.41 -18.50 -3.22
N GLU A 231 14.60 -18.45 -3.84
CA GLU A 231 14.76 -18.26 -5.29
C GLU A 231 14.05 -19.32 -6.15
N THR A 232 13.76 -20.50 -5.59
CA THR A 232 13.03 -21.57 -6.26
C THR A 232 11.52 -21.33 -6.33
N VAL A 233 10.99 -20.45 -5.48
CA VAL A 233 9.55 -20.14 -5.42
C VAL A 233 9.25 -19.00 -6.39
N SER A 234 8.19 -19.18 -7.18
CA SER A 234 7.70 -18.15 -8.10
C SER A 234 6.19 -18.21 -8.22
N LEU A 235 5.60 -17.12 -8.69
CA LEU A 235 4.17 -17.05 -8.99
C LEU A 235 3.75 -18.11 -10.03
N GLY A 236 2.66 -18.82 -9.74
CA GLY A 236 1.97 -19.74 -10.65
C GLY A 236 1.07 -19.02 -11.65
N SER A 237 0.56 -17.84 -11.27
CA SER A 237 -0.30 -17.00 -12.12
C SER A 237 0.30 -15.59 -12.31
N PRO A 238 0.14 -14.96 -13.48
CA PRO A 238 0.62 -13.60 -13.72
C PRO A 238 -0.24 -12.52 -13.03
N SER A 239 -1.30 -12.89 -12.31
CA SER A 239 -2.22 -11.97 -11.65
C SER A 239 -2.52 -12.38 -10.22
N VAL A 240 -2.67 -11.40 -9.34
CA VAL A 240 -3.14 -11.56 -7.95
C VAL A 240 -4.47 -10.81 -7.81
N PRO A 241 -5.61 -11.46 -8.10
CA PRO A 241 -6.92 -10.84 -7.94
C PRO A 241 -7.25 -10.65 -6.45
N VAL A 242 -7.96 -9.57 -6.15
CA VAL A 242 -8.49 -9.30 -4.80
C VAL A 242 -10.01 -9.49 -4.84
N VAL A 243 -10.52 -10.42 -4.04
CA VAL A 243 -11.95 -10.74 -3.97
C VAL A 243 -12.40 -10.60 -2.53
N ASN A 244 -13.35 -9.68 -2.27
CA ASN A 244 -13.85 -9.40 -0.92
C ASN A 244 -12.74 -9.10 0.10
N GLY A 245 -11.71 -8.34 -0.31
CA GLY A 245 -10.55 -8.01 0.52
C GLY A 245 -9.49 -9.10 0.63
N VAL A 246 -9.70 -10.26 0.01
CA VAL A 246 -8.74 -11.38 0.03
C VAL A 246 -7.91 -11.39 -1.26
N ALA A 247 -6.60 -11.20 -1.16
CA ALA A 247 -5.69 -11.36 -2.28
C ALA A 247 -5.39 -12.85 -2.53
N GLN A 248 -5.61 -13.31 -3.76
CA GLN A 248 -5.39 -14.71 -4.16
C GLN A 248 -4.02 -14.83 -4.84
N VAL A 249 -3.06 -15.44 -4.15
CA VAL A 249 -1.69 -15.57 -4.63
C VAL A 249 -1.42 -17.04 -4.94
N ASP A 250 -1.39 -17.36 -6.22
CA ASP A 250 -1.05 -18.70 -6.69
C ASP A 250 0.47 -18.83 -6.89
N LEU A 251 1.06 -19.83 -6.26
CA LEU A 251 2.47 -20.20 -6.35
C LEU A 251 2.64 -21.44 -7.23
N LYS A 252 3.79 -21.58 -7.87
CA LYS A 252 4.15 -22.82 -8.56
C LYS A 252 4.37 -23.96 -7.56
N GLU A 253 4.32 -25.19 -8.07
CA GLU A 253 4.56 -26.43 -7.30
C GLU A 253 5.92 -26.45 -6.57
N SER A 254 6.91 -25.67 -7.01
CA SER A 254 8.19 -25.54 -6.32
C SER A 254 8.05 -25.05 -4.87
N ALA A 255 6.98 -24.34 -4.54
CA ALA A 255 6.66 -23.93 -3.17
C ALA A 255 6.40 -25.11 -2.22
N LEU A 256 6.01 -26.29 -2.73
CA LEU A 256 5.82 -27.51 -1.92
C LEU A 256 7.10 -28.02 -1.25
N THR A 257 8.27 -27.55 -1.69
CA THR A 257 9.55 -27.88 -1.07
C THR A 257 9.84 -27.07 0.20
N SER A 258 9.05 -26.02 0.46
CA SER A 258 9.19 -25.18 1.65
C SER A 258 8.54 -25.84 2.86
N ASP A 259 9.18 -25.72 4.03
CA ASP A 259 8.59 -26.19 5.27
C ASP A 259 7.47 -25.24 5.77
N GLN A 260 6.70 -25.70 6.77
CA GLN A 260 5.59 -24.92 7.32
C GLN A 260 6.02 -23.56 7.86
N THR A 261 7.21 -23.47 8.47
CA THR A 261 7.74 -22.22 9.02
C THR A 261 7.99 -21.21 7.91
N THR A 262 8.58 -21.65 6.80
CA THR A 262 8.86 -20.83 5.63
C THR A 262 7.56 -20.37 4.98
N LEU A 263 6.58 -21.26 4.80
CA LEU A 263 5.25 -20.91 4.28
C LEU A 263 4.54 -19.88 5.18
N SER A 264 4.57 -20.06 6.50
CA SER A 264 4.02 -19.09 7.45
C SER A 264 4.69 -17.72 7.34
N ARG A 265 6.01 -17.68 7.11
CA ARG A 265 6.73 -16.41 6.90
C ARG A 265 6.39 -15.76 5.56
N MET A 266 6.28 -16.53 4.47
CA MET A 266 5.82 -16.06 3.17
C MET A 266 4.44 -15.42 3.28
N GLN A 267 3.52 -16.10 3.97
CA GLN A 267 2.16 -15.64 4.22
C GLN A 267 2.14 -14.29 4.95
N ALA A 268 2.90 -14.14 6.04
CA ALA A 268 3.01 -12.88 6.77
C ALA A 268 3.65 -11.76 5.94
N GLN A 269 4.72 -12.07 5.22
CA GLN A 269 5.42 -11.08 4.38
C GLN A 269 4.52 -10.53 3.26
N LEU A 270 3.72 -11.40 2.62
CA LEU A 270 2.73 -10.98 1.61
C LEU A 270 1.58 -10.20 2.23
N ALA A 271 1.05 -10.66 3.36
CA ALA A 271 -0.06 -9.99 4.03
C ALA A 271 0.28 -8.55 4.38
N ASP A 272 1.43 -8.32 5.01
CA ASP A 272 1.86 -6.97 5.39
C ASP A 272 2.21 -6.11 4.17
N SER A 273 2.82 -6.71 3.13
CA SER A 273 3.12 -5.96 1.90
C SER A 273 1.86 -5.53 1.16
N LEU A 274 0.87 -6.42 1.04
CA LEU A 274 -0.38 -6.17 0.32
C LEU A 274 -1.36 -5.30 1.12
N ALA A 275 -1.27 -5.28 2.45
CA ALA A 275 -2.03 -4.37 3.30
C ALA A 275 -1.76 -2.89 2.94
N SER A 276 -0.58 -2.56 2.40
CA SER A 276 -0.26 -1.21 1.91
C SER A 276 -1.14 -0.73 0.76
N THR A 277 -1.90 -1.62 0.11
CA THR A 277 -2.89 -1.26 -0.92
C THR A 277 -4.19 -0.69 -0.36
N GLY A 278 -4.45 -0.83 0.94
CA GLY A 278 -5.72 -0.44 1.59
C GLY A 278 -6.92 -1.33 1.26
N GLN A 279 -6.90 -2.05 0.15
CA GLN A 279 -7.99 -2.93 -0.31
C GLN A 279 -7.85 -4.38 0.18
N VAL A 280 -6.65 -4.79 0.57
CA VAL A 280 -6.36 -6.17 0.99
C VAL A 280 -6.35 -6.26 2.52
N THR A 281 -7.22 -7.12 3.06
CA THR A 281 -7.33 -7.42 4.50
C THR A 281 -6.72 -8.78 4.85
N SER A 282 -6.64 -9.70 3.89
CA SER A 282 -5.99 -11.00 4.06
C SER A 282 -5.46 -11.55 2.74
N VAL A 283 -4.63 -12.58 2.83
CA VAL A 283 -4.02 -13.26 1.68
C VAL A 283 -4.35 -14.74 1.76
N THR A 284 -4.66 -15.35 0.62
CA THR A 284 -4.71 -16.81 0.49
C THR A 284 -3.61 -17.24 -0.45
N LEU A 285 -2.69 -18.07 0.05
CA LEU A 285 -1.72 -18.78 -0.77
C LEU A 285 -2.38 -20.03 -1.37
N SER A 286 -2.14 -20.28 -2.65
CA SER A 286 -2.55 -21.51 -3.33
C SER A 286 -1.43 -22.10 -4.17
N ILE A 287 -1.54 -23.39 -4.49
CA ILE A 287 -0.71 -24.07 -5.49
C ILE A 287 -1.63 -24.78 -6.45
N ALA A 288 -1.52 -24.47 -7.74
CA ALA A 288 -2.43 -24.96 -8.78
C ALA A 288 -3.91 -24.76 -8.42
N GLY A 289 -4.23 -23.61 -7.80
CA GLY A 289 -5.57 -23.25 -7.33
C GLY A 289 -6.04 -23.95 -6.05
N SER A 290 -5.25 -24.86 -5.47
CA SER A 290 -5.56 -25.47 -4.16
C SER A 290 -5.00 -24.61 -3.03
N ALA A 291 -5.87 -24.09 -2.17
CA ALA A 291 -5.48 -23.25 -1.05
C ALA A 291 -4.60 -24.01 -0.05
N LEU A 292 -3.57 -23.35 0.45
CA LEU A 292 -2.71 -23.85 1.52
C LEU A 292 -3.28 -23.45 2.88
N ASP A 293 -3.28 -24.38 3.83
CA ASP A 293 -3.65 -24.09 5.22
C ASP A 293 -2.41 -23.58 5.99
N VAL A 294 -2.23 -22.26 5.97
CA VAL A 294 -1.04 -21.60 6.51
C VAL A 294 -1.47 -20.38 7.32
N THR A 295 -1.09 -20.36 8.58
CA THR A 295 -1.24 -19.17 9.42
C THR A 295 -0.01 -18.27 9.27
N PRO A 296 -0.17 -16.93 9.13
CA PRO A 296 0.96 -16.00 9.10
C PRO A 296 1.86 -16.16 10.33
N ALA A 297 3.18 -16.14 10.13
CA ALA A 297 4.13 -16.08 11.23
C ALA A 297 3.95 -14.76 12.01
N PRO A 298 4.07 -14.77 13.35
CA PRO A 298 4.02 -13.54 14.12
C PRO A 298 5.24 -12.66 13.79
N SER A 299 5.02 -11.36 13.60
CA SER A 299 6.04 -10.33 13.48
C SER A 299 5.82 -9.28 14.56
N ARG A 300 6.90 -8.60 14.98
CA ARG A 300 6.81 -7.42 15.85
C ARG A 300 6.75 -6.18 14.99
N ASP A 301 5.82 -5.28 15.31
CA ASP A 301 5.74 -3.98 14.65
C ASP A 301 6.76 -3.03 15.29
N THR A 302 7.54 -2.34 14.45
CA THR A 302 8.46 -1.29 14.89
C THR A 302 7.81 0.10 14.88
N ARG A 303 6.56 0.20 14.40
CA ARG A 303 5.80 1.45 14.41
C ARG A 303 5.51 1.88 15.85
N VAL A 304 6.04 3.05 16.17
CA VAL A 304 5.64 3.80 17.35
C VAL A 304 4.19 4.22 17.14
N ASP A 305 3.33 3.87 18.10
CA ASP A 305 1.93 4.31 18.07
C ASP A 305 1.91 5.84 18.18
N SER A 306 1.37 6.51 17.16
CA SER A 306 1.29 7.97 17.12
C SER A 306 0.21 8.51 18.06
N ARG A 307 -0.66 7.66 18.59
CA ARG A 307 -1.68 8.07 19.55
C ARG A 307 -1.02 8.49 20.85
N THR A 308 -1.55 9.55 21.45
CA THR A 308 -1.07 10.01 22.75
C THR A 308 -1.45 8.99 23.82
N LEU A 309 -0.46 8.39 24.48
CA LEU A 309 -0.67 7.64 25.71
C LEU A 309 -0.88 8.63 26.86
N ALA A 310 -1.98 8.50 27.60
CA ALA A 310 -2.28 9.43 28.68
C ALA A 310 -2.98 8.75 29.87
N LEU A 311 -2.71 9.29 31.06
CA LEU A 311 -3.55 9.09 32.23
C LEU A 311 -4.59 10.23 32.28
N THR A 312 -5.86 9.87 32.31
CA THR A 312 -6.98 10.81 32.42
C THR A 312 -7.90 10.42 33.57
N ALA A 313 -8.89 11.25 33.87
CA ALA A 313 -9.95 10.89 34.81
C ALA A 313 -10.77 9.65 34.40
N LYS A 314 -10.74 9.27 33.11
CA LYS A 314 -11.45 8.10 32.58
C LYS A 314 -10.61 6.81 32.64
N GLY A 315 -9.30 6.89 32.88
CA GLY A 315 -8.40 5.74 32.85
C GLY A 315 -7.04 6.05 32.25
N PHE A 316 -6.24 5.01 32.07
CA PHE A 316 -4.92 5.05 31.43
C PHE A 316 -4.99 4.30 30.10
N GLY A 317 -4.43 4.88 29.03
CA GLY A 317 -4.43 4.24 27.71
C GLY A 317 -4.18 5.23 26.58
N PHE A 318 -4.35 4.77 25.35
CA PHE A 318 -4.17 5.61 24.16
C PHE A 318 -5.41 6.48 23.91
N ILE A 319 -5.20 7.75 23.59
CA ILE A 319 -6.29 8.65 23.27
C ILE A 319 -6.64 8.53 21.78
N ALA A 320 -7.86 8.09 21.50
CA ALA A 320 -8.43 8.03 20.15
C ALA A 320 -9.85 8.61 20.17
N ALA A 321 -10.12 9.58 19.30
CA ALA A 321 -11.44 10.22 19.17
C ALA A 321 -12.07 10.68 20.51
N GLY A 322 -11.25 11.16 21.47
CA GLY A 322 -11.71 11.63 22.78
C GLY A 322 -12.06 10.53 23.81
N GLN A 323 -11.76 9.26 23.49
CA GLN A 323 -11.86 8.13 24.40
C GLN A 323 -10.46 7.62 24.78
N VAL A 324 -10.40 6.90 25.90
CA VAL A 324 -9.21 6.16 26.34
C VAL A 324 -9.38 4.72 25.86
N ASP A 325 -8.47 4.28 25.00
CA ASP A 325 -8.33 2.89 24.59
C ASP A 325 -7.38 2.19 25.58
N GLU A 326 -7.95 1.36 26.44
CA GLU A 326 -7.22 0.72 27.52
C GLU A 326 -6.34 -0.43 27.01
N LEU A 327 -5.10 -0.44 27.48
CA LEU A 327 -4.16 -1.56 27.32
C LEU A 327 -4.59 -2.75 28.19
N PRO A 328 -4.96 -3.90 27.59
CA PRO A 328 -5.37 -5.09 28.33
C PRO A 328 -4.26 -5.57 29.29
N GLY A 329 -4.64 -5.89 30.52
CA GLY A 329 -3.71 -6.37 31.56
C GLY A 329 -2.84 -5.29 32.21
N VAL A 330 -2.73 -4.09 31.61
CA VAL A 330 -1.86 -3.02 32.10
C VAL A 330 -2.65 -1.87 32.74
N SER A 331 -3.68 -1.37 32.05
CA SER A 331 -4.29 -0.07 32.37
C SER A 331 -4.89 0.03 33.77
N ALA A 332 -5.71 -0.96 34.15
CA ALA A 332 -6.35 -0.97 35.46
C ALA A 332 -5.32 -1.03 36.61
N ALA A 333 -4.25 -1.82 36.44
CA ALA A 333 -3.19 -1.95 37.43
C ALA A 333 -2.34 -0.67 37.53
N VAL A 334 -2.05 -0.02 36.40
CA VAL A 334 -1.37 1.29 36.38
C VAL A 334 -2.19 2.34 37.15
N VAL A 335 -3.49 2.45 36.89
CA VAL A 335 -4.38 3.40 37.57
C VAL A 335 -4.42 3.13 39.08
N ALA A 336 -4.49 1.87 39.50
CA ALA A 336 -4.51 1.48 40.91
C ALA A 336 -3.24 1.92 41.69
N LEU A 337 -2.11 2.10 41.00
CA LEU A 337 -0.84 2.54 41.60
C LEU A 337 -0.74 4.06 41.79
N SER A 338 -1.75 4.84 41.36
CA SER A 338 -1.75 6.32 41.41
C SER A 338 -0.44 6.90 40.83
N PRO A 339 -0.15 6.65 39.55
CA PRO A 339 1.19 6.77 39.01
C PRO A 339 1.60 8.23 38.85
N ARG A 340 2.89 8.51 39.06
CA ARG A 340 3.53 9.80 38.78
C ARG A 340 4.17 9.83 37.39
N SER A 341 4.64 8.68 36.94
CA SER A 341 5.21 8.46 35.61
C SER A 341 5.00 6.99 35.22
N VAL A 342 4.82 6.74 33.93
CA VAL A 342 4.61 5.42 33.36
C VAL A 342 5.39 5.36 32.05
N GLU A 343 6.21 4.33 31.89
CA GLU A 343 6.88 3.98 30.64
C GLU A 343 6.37 2.61 30.18
N LEU A 344 6.08 2.44 28.88
CA LEU A 344 5.58 1.18 28.32
C LEU A 344 6.67 0.42 27.57
N SER A 345 6.61 -0.90 27.59
CA SER A 345 7.35 -1.74 26.66
C SER A 345 6.89 -1.52 25.20
N ASP A 346 7.74 -1.90 24.25
CA ASP A 346 7.48 -1.81 22.81
C ASP A 346 6.20 -2.57 22.40
N ASP A 347 5.99 -3.75 22.95
CA ASP A 347 4.79 -4.57 22.75
C ASP A 347 3.58 -4.14 23.59
N ARG A 348 3.74 -3.12 24.43
CA ARG A 348 2.70 -2.50 25.28
C ARG A 348 2.04 -3.47 26.26
N THR A 349 2.68 -4.63 26.50
CA THR A 349 2.18 -5.63 27.46
C THR A 349 2.74 -5.45 28.86
N THR A 350 3.77 -4.61 29.00
CA THR A 350 4.45 -4.32 30.26
C THR A 350 4.59 -2.81 30.45
N ALA A 351 4.47 -2.34 31.70
CA ALA A 351 4.72 -0.96 32.09
C ALA A 351 5.70 -0.90 33.27
N ALA A 352 6.61 0.07 33.26
CA ALA A 352 7.34 0.51 34.43
C ALA A 352 6.63 1.74 35.01
N VAL A 353 6.25 1.67 36.28
CA VAL A 353 5.43 2.69 36.93
C VAL A 353 6.15 3.26 38.14
N LEU A 354 6.39 4.58 38.15
CA LEU A 354 6.68 5.30 39.38
C LEU A 354 5.37 5.53 40.11
N ALA A 355 5.07 4.69 41.09
CA ALA A 355 3.81 4.72 41.82
C ALA A 355 3.72 5.95 42.74
N GLY A 356 2.50 6.29 43.18
CA GLY A 356 2.25 7.45 44.04
C GLY A 356 2.99 7.40 45.38
N ASN A 357 3.28 6.19 45.85
CA ASN A 357 4.09 5.91 47.05
C ASN A 357 5.61 6.06 46.84
N GLY A 358 6.06 6.32 45.62
CA GLY A 358 7.47 6.51 45.26
C GLY A 358 8.22 5.24 44.84
N ALA A 359 7.59 4.06 44.87
CA ALA A 359 8.20 2.82 44.40
C ALA A 359 8.13 2.69 42.88
N VAL A 360 9.16 2.08 42.28
CA VAL A 360 9.14 1.65 40.88
C VAL A 360 8.57 0.24 40.81
N THR A 361 7.48 0.07 40.07
CA THR A 361 6.71 -1.18 39.97
C THR A 361 6.58 -1.59 38.51
N ARG A 362 6.88 -2.85 38.19
CA ARG A 362 6.53 -3.43 36.89
C ARG A 362 5.06 -3.83 36.91
N VAL A 363 4.33 -3.54 35.84
CA VAL A 363 2.96 -4.00 35.64
C VAL A 363 2.92 -4.79 34.34
N ASP A 364 2.41 -6.01 34.38
CA ASP A 364 2.18 -6.86 33.22
C ASP A 364 0.90 -7.69 33.44
N ALA A 365 0.58 -8.63 32.55
CA ALA A 365 -0.60 -9.49 32.66
C ALA A 365 -0.65 -10.35 33.95
N ALA A 366 0.49 -10.57 34.62
CA ALA A 366 0.54 -11.27 35.91
C ALA A 366 0.26 -10.32 37.10
N GLY A 367 0.21 -9.01 36.87
CA GLY A 367 -0.09 -7.98 37.85
C GLY A 367 1.11 -7.13 38.27
N PRO A 368 0.93 -6.21 39.24
CA PRO A 368 1.99 -5.31 39.70
C PRO A 368 3.03 -6.05 40.55
N ALA A 369 4.31 -5.84 40.25
CA ALA A 369 5.45 -6.34 41.00
C ALA A 369 6.43 -5.20 41.32
N ALA A 370 6.62 -4.89 42.60
CA ALA A 370 7.55 -3.84 43.02
C ALA A 370 8.99 -4.26 42.67
N LEU A 371 9.70 -3.40 41.94
CA LEU A 371 11.09 -3.61 41.54
C LEU A 371 12.07 -2.88 42.46
N ASP A 372 11.73 -1.65 42.87
CA ASP A 372 12.55 -0.83 43.76
C ASP A 372 11.67 0.04 44.65
N GLN A 373 11.98 0.09 45.94
CA GLN A 373 11.24 0.83 46.97
C GLN A 373 12.10 1.86 47.70
N ARG A 374 13.32 2.13 47.22
CA ARG A 374 14.17 3.18 47.77
C ARG A 374 13.50 4.55 47.64
N ALA A 375 13.85 5.47 48.54
CA ALA A 375 13.36 6.85 48.46
C ALA A 375 14.08 7.61 47.33
N GLY A 376 13.37 8.56 46.71
CA GLY A 376 13.95 9.48 45.71
C GLY A 376 14.20 8.85 44.34
N LEU A 377 13.47 7.79 43.99
CA LEU A 377 13.51 7.20 42.65
C LEU A 377 12.99 8.19 41.61
N ILE A 378 13.62 8.19 40.44
CA ILE A 378 13.25 9.00 39.28
C ILE A 378 12.23 8.27 38.40
N ALA A 379 11.68 8.98 37.41
CA ALA A 379 10.86 8.37 36.38
C ALA A 379 11.64 7.25 35.67
N PRO A 380 11.01 6.08 35.44
CA PRO A 380 11.63 4.93 34.76
C PRO A 380 11.94 5.20 33.29
#